data_AF-A0A097IJ41-F1
#
_entry.id   AF-A0A097IJ41-F1
#
_cell.length_a   1.000
_cell.length_b   1.000
_cell.length_c   1.000
_cell.angle_alpha   90.00
_cell.angle_beta   90.00
_cell.angle_gamma   90.00
#
_symmetry.space_group_name_H-M   'P 1'
#
loop_
_entity.id
_entity.type
_entity.pdbx_description
1 polymer ?
#
loop_
_entity_poly.entity_id
_entity_poly.type
_entity_poly.pdbx_seq_one_letter_code
_entity_poly.pdbx_strand_id
1 'polypeptide(L)'
;MAVDSPRARTERALAELVATEGPRAVTVARIRAAARVDQSVAADVVRQWRSTQRVGATDEVAAPATEDETRAFEALRAIIRQAVLTERATQDDAVNQAASAAAEEAEEARQMTIRIAEDLEKEKATTAEQATTIATLQAELAAATAEADRLRDEVTHQREVASTAREEAAEARGKLFVYEQQATAQPAQATESAAPTTDGEQSAATTTTTSKKKA
;
A
#
# COMPACT_ATOMS: atom_id res chain seq x y z
N MET A 1 -71.92 24.07 20.90
CA MET A 1 -70.67 23.46 20.40
C MET A 1 -69.71 23.36 21.58
N ALA A 2 -69.38 22.16 22.03
CA ALA A 2 -68.46 21.97 23.15
C ALA A 2 -67.04 22.33 22.70
N VAL A 3 -66.44 23.32 23.35
CA VAL A 3 -65.04 23.70 23.12
C VAL A 3 -64.17 22.52 23.52
N ASP A 4 -63.42 21.96 22.57
CA ASP A 4 -62.57 20.78 22.77
C ASP A 4 -61.31 21.15 23.57
N SER A 5 -61.49 21.40 24.87
CA SER A 5 -60.41 21.79 25.76
C SER A 5 -59.50 20.59 26.05
N PRO A 6 -58.18 20.81 26.26
CA PRO A 6 -57.25 19.75 26.66
C PRO A 6 -57.73 18.98 27.90
N ARG A 7 -58.39 19.66 28.84
CA ARG A 7 -58.96 19.05 30.03
C ARG A 7 -60.13 18.12 29.72
N ALA A 8 -61.07 18.53 28.86
CA ALA A 8 -62.21 17.71 28.46
C ALA A 8 -61.78 16.43 27.70
N ARG A 9 -60.74 16.52 26.86
CA ARG A 9 -60.14 15.34 26.22
C ARG A 9 -59.50 14.37 27.22
N THR A 10 -58.85 14.92 28.25
CA THR A 10 -58.20 14.14 29.32
C THR A 10 -59.24 13.43 30.20
N GLU A 11 -60.33 14.11 30.56
CA GLU A 11 -61.43 13.53 31.34
C GLU A 11 -62.18 12.45 30.56
N ARG A 12 -62.36 12.63 29.24
CA ARG A 12 -62.92 11.60 28.35
C ARG A 12 -62.01 10.37 28.26
N ALA A 13 -60.72 10.57 28.05
CA ALA A 13 -59.74 9.46 27.99
C ALA A 13 -59.63 8.70 29.32
N LEU A 14 -59.73 9.41 30.45
CA LEU A 14 -59.80 8.79 31.78
C LEU A 14 -61.06 7.93 31.92
N ALA A 15 -62.24 8.45 31.56
CA ALA A 15 -63.49 7.71 31.65
C ALA A 15 -63.49 6.46 30.76
N GLU A 16 -62.94 6.57 29.55
CA GLU A 16 -62.79 5.46 28.62
C GLU A 16 -61.83 4.39 29.16
N LEU A 17 -60.65 4.79 29.66
CA LEU A 17 -59.67 3.86 30.24
C LEU A 17 -60.21 3.14 31.48
N VAL A 18 -60.99 3.82 32.31
CA VAL A 18 -61.66 3.21 33.47
C VAL A 18 -62.74 2.23 33.02
N ALA A 19 -63.50 2.54 31.96
CA ALA A 19 -64.56 1.68 31.46
C ALA A 19 -64.02 0.41 30.76
N THR A 20 -62.87 0.50 30.08
CA THR A 20 -62.29 -0.62 29.32
C THR A 20 -61.36 -1.50 30.14
N GLU A 21 -60.54 -0.91 31.02
CA GLU A 21 -59.47 -1.62 31.73
C GLU A 21 -59.57 -1.54 33.25
N GLY A 22 -60.55 -0.79 33.75
CA GLY A 22 -60.81 -0.65 35.18
C GLY A 22 -59.89 0.37 35.88
N PRO A 23 -60.19 0.67 37.16
CA PRO A 23 -59.56 1.76 37.91
C PRO A 23 -58.06 1.53 38.20
N ARG A 24 -57.59 0.29 38.22
CA ARG A 24 -56.18 -0.05 38.48
C ARG A 24 -55.26 0.27 37.30
N ALA A 25 -55.79 0.34 36.09
CA ALA A 25 -55.04 0.64 34.87
C ALA A 25 -54.71 2.13 34.70
N VAL A 26 -55.32 3.00 35.52
CA VAL A 26 -55.22 4.45 35.44
C VAL A 26 -53.85 4.95 35.92
N THR A 27 -52.99 5.34 34.98
CA THR A 27 -51.72 6.04 35.24
C THR A 27 -51.63 7.34 34.46
N VAL A 28 -50.86 8.30 34.99
CA VAL A 28 -50.66 9.62 34.36
C VAL A 28 -50.10 9.48 32.95
N ALA A 29 -49.13 8.58 32.74
CA ALA A 29 -48.51 8.35 31.43
C ALA A 29 -49.50 7.81 30.39
N ARG A 30 -50.39 6.88 30.80
CA ARG A 30 -51.37 6.29 29.88
C ARG A 30 -52.46 7.29 29.48
N ILE A 31 -52.93 8.09 30.44
CA ILE A 31 -53.92 9.15 30.15
C ILE A 31 -53.31 10.25 29.30
N ARG A 32 -52.04 10.60 29.54
CA ARG A 32 -51.30 11.53 28.69
C ARG A 32 -51.20 11.03 27.25
N ALA A 33 -50.84 9.76 27.07
CA ALA A 33 -50.73 9.12 25.76
C ALA A 33 -52.08 9.06 25.04
N ALA A 34 -53.16 8.69 25.75
CA ALA A 34 -54.50 8.59 25.20
C ALA A 34 -55.10 9.95 24.80
N ALA A 35 -54.93 10.98 25.64
CA ALA A 35 -55.49 12.31 25.40
C ALA A 35 -54.57 13.25 24.58
N ARG A 36 -53.30 12.87 24.39
CA ARG A 36 -52.25 13.69 23.76
C ARG A 36 -52.14 15.09 24.38
N VAL A 37 -51.93 15.13 25.69
CA VAL A 37 -51.83 16.37 26.49
C VAL A 37 -50.50 16.47 27.24
N ASP A 38 -50.26 17.59 27.89
CA ASP A 38 -49.12 17.78 28.77
C ASP A 38 -49.26 17.00 30.09
N GLN A 39 -48.09 16.71 30.69
CA GLN A 39 -47.97 15.96 31.94
C GLN A 39 -48.76 16.59 33.09
N SER A 40 -48.79 17.93 33.17
CA SER A 40 -49.48 18.67 34.23
C SER A 40 -50.99 18.44 34.18
N VAL A 41 -51.59 18.58 32.99
CA VAL A 41 -53.04 18.40 32.78
C VAL A 41 -53.47 16.96 33.07
N ALA A 42 -52.69 15.97 32.61
CA ALA A 42 -52.93 14.56 32.90
C ALA A 42 -52.79 14.24 34.39
N ALA A 43 -51.77 14.80 35.06
CA ALA A 43 -51.53 14.59 36.49
C ALA A 43 -52.64 15.18 37.35
N ASP A 44 -53.12 16.39 37.02
CA ASP A 44 -54.18 17.06 37.78
C ASP A 44 -55.51 16.31 37.70
N VAL A 45 -55.91 15.86 36.51
CA VAL A 45 -57.14 15.09 36.30
C VAL A 45 -57.08 13.73 37.01
N VAL A 46 -55.95 13.02 36.92
CA VAL A 46 -55.75 11.74 37.63
C VAL A 46 -55.75 11.94 39.14
N ARG A 47 -55.10 13.00 39.64
CA ARG A 47 -55.08 13.33 41.06
C ARG A 47 -56.49 13.60 41.58
N GLN A 48 -57.25 14.43 40.86
CA GLN A 48 -58.63 14.76 41.23
C GLN A 48 -59.51 13.51 41.24
N TRP A 49 -59.44 12.67 40.21
CA TRP A 49 -60.19 11.41 40.14
C TRP A 49 -59.82 10.42 41.27
N ARG A 50 -58.53 10.26 41.57
CA ARG A 50 -58.06 9.41 42.69
C ARG A 50 -58.48 9.96 44.06
N SER A 51 -58.58 11.28 44.20
CA SER A 51 -59.07 11.89 45.44
C SER A 51 -60.55 11.59 45.66
N THR A 52 -61.38 11.66 44.61
CA THR A 52 -62.80 11.28 44.68
C THR A 52 -63.01 9.79 44.95
N GLN A 53 -62.15 8.91 44.43
CA GLN A 53 -62.19 7.47 44.72
C GLN A 53 -61.84 7.17 46.19
N ARG A 54 -60.83 7.85 46.75
CA ARG A 54 -60.44 7.68 48.16
C ARG A 54 -61.49 8.16 49.16
N VAL A 55 -62.32 9.13 48.79
CA VAL A 55 -63.40 9.62 49.67
C VAL A 55 -64.60 8.65 49.68
N GLY A 56 -64.77 7.82 48.65
CA GLY A 56 -65.86 6.83 48.56
C GLY A 56 -65.52 5.43 49.08
N ALA A 57 -64.23 5.08 49.17
CA ALA A 57 -63.78 3.86 49.84
C ALA A 57 -63.65 4.16 51.33
N THR A 58 -64.57 3.66 52.16
CA THR A 58 -64.35 3.55 53.60
C THR A 58 -63.03 2.81 53.81
N ASP A 59 -62.06 3.52 54.38
CA ASP A 59 -60.75 3.01 54.76
C ASP A 59 -60.97 1.96 55.86
N GLU A 60 -61.17 0.69 55.48
CA GLU A 60 -61.01 -0.43 56.40
C GLU A 60 -59.54 -0.43 56.82
N VAL A 61 -59.25 0.25 57.92
CA VAL A 61 -57.95 0.26 58.58
C VAL A 61 -57.61 -1.19 58.92
N ALA A 62 -56.79 -1.82 58.09
CA ALA A 62 -56.26 -3.14 58.35
C ALA A 62 -55.63 -3.16 59.76
N ALA A 63 -55.92 -4.22 60.53
CA ALA A 63 -55.35 -4.39 61.86
C ALA A 63 -53.80 -4.31 61.78
N PRO A 64 -53.14 -3.67 62.76
CA PRO A 64 -51.68 -3.59 62.77
C PRO A 64 -51.07 -4.99 62.76
N ALA A 65 -50.04 -5.19 61.94
CA ALA A 65 -49.36 -6.47 61.81
C ALA A 65 -48.86 -6.97 63.17
N THR A 66 -49.03 -8.27 63.41
CA THR A 66 -48.56 -8.93 64.64
C THR A 66 -47.04 -8.99 64.69
N GLU A 67 -46.46 -9.11 65.90
CA GLU A 67 -45.00 -9.20 66.07
C GLU A 67 -44.38 -10.37 65.28
N ASP A 68 -45.08 -11.50 65.19
CA ASP A 68 -44.62 -12.65 64.41
C ASP A 68 -44.64 -12.39 62.90
N GLU A 69 -45.65 -11.67 62.38
CA GLU A 69 -45.70 -11.24 60.98
C GLU A 69 -44.58 -10.23 60.66
N THR A 70 -44.31 -9.29 61.56
CA THR A 70 -43.20 -8.34 61.39
C THR A 70 -41.84 -9.05 61.39
N ARG A 71 -41.63 -10.02 62.30
CA ARG A 71 -40.41 -10.83 62.35
C ARG A 71 -40.24 -11.69 61.09
N ALA A 72 -41.32 -12.30 60.60
CA ALA A 72 -41.30 -13.09 59.37
C ALA A 72 -40.98 -12.22 58.14
N PHE A 73 -41.58 -11.02 58.06
CA PHE A 73 -41.29 -10.07 56.99
C PHE A 73 -39.84 -9.57 57.02
N GLU A 74 -39.29 -9.27 58.20
CA GLU A 74 -37.90 -8.87 58.35
C GLU A 74 -36.92 -9.99 57.97
N ALA A 75 -37.23 -11.24 58.34
CA ALA A 75 -36.45 -12.40 57.93
C ALA A 75 -36.46 -12.60 56.40
N LEU A 76 -37.64 -12.51 55.76
CA LEU A 76 -37.76 -12.56 54.30
C LEU A 76 -36.99 -11.41 53.63
N ARG A 77 -37.09 -10.20 54.18
CA ARG A 77 -36.34 -9.03 53.67
C ARG A 77 -34.83 -9.22 53.78
N ALA A 78 -34.34 -9.84 54.86
CA ALA A 78 -32.93 -10.16 55.03
C ALA A 78 -32.46 -11.20 54.00
N ILE A 79 -33.24 -12.27 53.80
CA ILE A 79 -32.94 -13.31 52.79
C ILE A 79 -32.92 -12.72 51.38
N ILE A 80 -33.92 -11.90 51.02
CA ILE A 80 -34.00 -11.25 49.70
C ILE A 80 -32.81 -10.32 49.49
N ARG A 81 -32.44 -9.51 50.49
CA ARG A 81 -31.25 -8.65 50.39
C ARG A 81 -29.98 -9.47 50.18
N GLN A 82 -29.80 -10.58 50.91
CA GLN A 82 -28.64 -11.43 50.74
C GLN A 82 -28.60 -12.06 49.34
N ALA A 83 -29.73 -12.56 48.85
CA ALA A 83 -29.83 -13.11 47.50
C ALA A 83 -29.45 -12.08 46.42
N VAL A 84 -29.96 -10.85 46.53
CA VAL A 84 -29.63 -9.75 45.60
C VAL A 84 -28.15 -9.38 45.66
N LEU A 85 -27.54 -9.34 46.86
CA LEU A 85 -26.11 -9.05 47.01
C LEU A 85 -25.24 -10.14 46.39
N THR A 86 -25.59 -11.42 46.61
CA THR A 86 -24.88 -12.54 45.99
C THR A 86 -25.01 -12.50 44.47
N GLU A 87 -26.21 -12.26 43.94
CA GLU A 87 -26.42 -12.15 42.49
C GLU A 87 -25.62 -10.99 41.90
N ARG A 88 -25.62 -9.81 42.56
CA ARG A 88 -24.78 -8.68 42.12
C ARG A 88 -23.30 -9.01 42.11
N ALA A 89 -22.79 -9.69 43.15
CA ALA A 89 -21.40 -10.12 43.17
C ALA A 89 -21.06 -11.04 41.98
N THR A 90 -21.93 -11.99 41.65
CA THR A 90 -21.72 -12.85 40.47
C THR A 90 -21.77 -12.10 39.15
N GLN A 91 -22.62 -11.07 39.03
CA GLN A 91 -22.69 -10.22 37.85
C GLN A 91 -21.44 -9.34 37.72
N ASP A 92 -20.99 -8.74 38.82
CA ASP A 92 -19.77 -7.92 38.85
C ASP A 92 -18.53 -8.75 38.49
N ASP A 93 -18.44 -9.99 39.00
CA ASP A 93 -17.37 -10.92 38.64
C ASP A 93 -17.40 -11.28 37.14
N ALA A 94 -18.58 -11.55 36.58
CA ALA A 94 -18.73 -11.85 35.16
C ALA A 94 -18.34 -10.66 34.27
N VAL A 95 -18.73 -9.43 34.67
CA VAL A 95 -18.34 -8.20 33.97
C VAL A 95 -16.84 -7.98 34.05
N ASN A 96 -16.22 -8.20 35.21
CA ASN A 96 -14.76 -8.08 35.38
C ASN A 96 -14.00 -9.10 34.53
N GLN A 97 -14.47 -10.35 34.46
CA GLN A 97 -13.89 -11.38 33.59
C GLN A 97 -14.02 -11.00 32.11
N ALA A 98 -15.19 -10.54 31.68
CA ALA A 98 -15.41 -10.10 30.30
C ALA A 98 -14.55 -8.88 29.95
N ALA A 99 -14.41 -7.92 30.87
CA ALA A 99 -13.55 -6.75 30.69
C ALA A 99 -12.07 -7.14 30.61
N SER A 100 -11.64 -8.11 31.41
CA SER A 100 -10.26 -8.61 31.40
C SER A 100 -9.94 -9.35 30.10
N ALA A 101 -10.82 -10.24 29.64
CA ALA A 101 -10.68 -10.92 28.37
C ALA A 101 -10.65 -9.95 27.17
N ALA A 102 -11.53 -8.94 27.18
CA ALA A 102 -11.53 -7.91 26.15
C ALA A 102 -10.25 -7.05 26.17
N ALA A 103 -9.67 -6.79 27.34
CA ALA A 103 -8.41 -6.07 27.46
C ALA A 103 -7.22 -6.90 26.93
N GLU A 104 -7.19 -8.21 27.20
CA GLU A 104 -6.19 -9.13 26.67
C GLU A 104 -6.29 -9.20 25.14
N GLU A 105 -7.48 -9.39 24.57
CA GLU A 105 -7.70 -9.42 23.12
C GLU A 105 -7.28 -8.10 22.45
N ALA A 106 -7.59 -6.95 23.08
CA ALA A 106 -7.19 -5.64 22.57
C ALA A 106 -5.66 -5.46 22.57
N GLU A 107 -4.97 -5.97 23.59
CA GLU A 107 -3.50 -5.92 23.65
C GLU A 107 -2.86 -6.89 22.64
N GLU A 108 -3.41 -8.09 22.46
CA GLU A 108 -2.97 -9.02 21.40
C GLU A 108 -3.12 -8.40 20.00
N ALA A 109 -4.27 -7.80 19.71
CA ALA A 109 -4.52 -7.12 18.44
C ALA A 109 -3.56 -5.94 18.22
N ARG A 110 -3.26 -5.19 19.29
CA ARG A 110 -2.26 -4.10 19.25
C ARG A 110 -0.86 -4.63 18.95
N GLN A 111 -0.43 -5.70 19.62
CA GLN A 111 0.87 -6.32 19.38
C GLN A 111 0.99 -6.87 17.95
N MET A 112 -0.06 -7.50 17.44
CA MET A 112 -0.12 -7.98 16.06
C MET A 112 -0.01 -6.81 15.06
N THR A 113 -0.70 -5.70 15.33
CA THR A 113 -0.63 -4.50 14.50
C THR A 113 0.78 -3.92 14.48
N ILE A 114 1.48 -3.88 15.62
CA ILE A 114 2.87 -3.43 15.71
C ILE A 114 3.78 -4.33 14.87
N ARG A 115 3.66 -5.67 14.99
CA ARG A 115 4.45 -6.61 14.19
C ARG A 115 4.24 -6.43 12.69
N ILE A 116 2.97 -6.30 12.26
CA ILE A 116 2.64 -6.06 10.85
C ILE A 116 3.26 -4.74 10.35
N ALA A 117 3.24 -3.69 11.18
CA ALA A 117 3.85 -2.41 10.83
C ALA A 117 5.39 -2.51 10.71
N GLU A 118 6.04 -3.24 11.61
CA GLU A 118 7.48 -3.50 11.54
C GLU A 118 7.86 -4.31 10.30
N ASP A 119 7.09 -5.35 9.97
CA ASP A 119 7.34 -6.17 8.80
C ASP A 119 7.09 -5.40 7.50
N LEU A 120 6.06 -4.54 7.46
CA LEU A 120 5.82 -3.64 6.34
C LEU A 120 7.00 -2.68 6.11
N GLU A 121 7.61 -2.17 7.20
CA GLU A 121 8.75 -1.26 7.09
C GLU A 121 10.00 -1.99 6.56
N LYS A 122 10.25 -3.23 7.01
CA LYS A 122 11.34 -4.08 6.47
C LYS A 122 11.14 -4.39 4.98
N GLU A 123 9.91 -4.70 4.57
CA GLU A 123 9.59 -4.95 3.16
C GLU A 123 9.77 -3.70 2.30
N LYS A 124 9.40 -2.52 2.80
CA LYS A 124 9.67 -1.24 2.10
C LYS A 124 11.18 -0.99 1.96
N ALA A 125 11.96 -1.22 3.00
CA ALA A 125 13.42 -1.07 2.93
C ALA A 125 14.03 -2.04 1.91
N THR A 126 13.63 -3.32 1.94
CA THR A 126 14.07 -4.34 0.98
C THR A 126 13.68 -3.97 -0.45
N THR A 127 12.46 -3.47 -0.66
CA THR A 127 11.99 -3.01 -1.97
C THR A 127 12.81 -1.81 -2.47
N ALA A 128 13.15 -0.87 -1.59
CA ALA A 128 14.00 0.26 -1.95
C ALA A 128 15.42 -0.19 -2.34
N GLU A 129 16.02 -1.12 -1.59
CA GLU A 129 17.31 -1.72 -1.94
C GLU A 129 17.26 -2.44 -3.29
N GLN A 130 16.21 -3.24 -3.54
CA GLN A 130 16.00 -3.90 -4.83
C GLN A 130 15.86 -2.89 -5.97
N ALA A 131 15.12 -1.79 -5.77
CA ALA A 131 14.97 -0.73 -6.78
C ALA A 131 16.33 -0.07 -7.12
N THR A 132 17.18 0.18 -6.12
CA THR A 132 18.53 0.73 -6.37
C THR A 132 19.43 -0.28 -7.10
N THR A 133 19.30 -1.57 -6.79
CA THR A 133 20.05 -2.64 -7.47
C THR A 133 19.62 -2.74 -8.93
N ILE A 134 18.32 -2.71 -9.21
CA ILE A 134 17.78 -2.72 -10.57
C ILE A 134 18.29 -1.51 -11.36
N ALA A 135 18.25 -0.31 -10.77
CA ALA A 135 18.75 0.90 -11.43
C ALA A 135 20.25 0.79 -11.76
N THR A 136 21.04 0.22 -10.85
CA THR A 136 22.48 -0.03 -11.08
C THR A 136 22.71 -1.01 -12.22
N LEU A 137 22.00 -2.15 -12.20
CA LEU A 137 22.09 -3.16 -13.26
C LEU A 137 21.64 -2.64 -14.63
N GLN A 138 20.63 -1.76 -14.66
CA GLN A 138 20.20 -1.09 -15.89
C GLN A 138 21.27 -0.13 -16.43
N ALA A 139 21.96 0.61 -15.55
CA ALA A 139 23.06 1.48 -15.93
C ALA A 139 24.26 0.67 -16.46
N GLU A 140 24.61 -0.44 -15.80
CA GLU A 140 25.66 -1.36 -16.25
C GLU A 140 25.33 -1.99 -17.60
N LEU A 141 24.07 -2.41 -17.82
CA LEU A 141 23.62 -2.93 -19.09
C LEU A 141 23.72 -1.89 -20.22
N ALA A 142 23.35 -0.64 -19.94
CA ALA A 142 23.48 0.45 -20.90
C ALA A 142 24.95 0.73 -21.25
N ALA A 143 25.84 0.75 -20.25
CA ALA A 143 27.27 0.93 -20.45
C ALA A 143 27.89 -0.23 -21.26
N ALA A 144 27.52 -1.47 -20.95
CA ALA A 144 27.98 -2.65 -21.69
C ALA A 144 27.48 -2.65 -23.14
N THR A 145 26.25 -2.19 -23.38
CA THR A 145 25.69 -2.07 -24.73
C THR A 145 26.46 -1.02 -25.54
N ALA A 146 26.72 0.15 -24.95
CA ALA A 146 27.51 1.20 -25.61
C ALA A 146 28.93 0.74 -25.94
N GLU A 147 29.59 -0.02 -25.04
CA GLU A 147 30.92 -0.58 -25.31
C GLU A 147 30.87 -1.65 -26.41
N ALA A 148 29.83 -2.48 -26.44
CA ALA A 148 29.67 -3.47 -27.50
C ALA A 148 29.50 -2.80 -28.88
N ASP A 149 28.76 -1.70 -28.96
CA ASP A 149 28.62 -0.92 -30.20
C ASP A 149 29.95 -0.27 -30.60
N ARG A 150 30.68 0.34 -29.65
CA ARG A 150 32.02 0.87 -29.90
C ARG A 150 32.98 -0.18 -30.46
N LEU A 151 32.97 -1.39 -29.88
CA LEU A 151 33.81 -2.49 -30.34
C LEU A 151 33.39 -3.02 -31.73
N ARG A 152 32.10 -3.00 -32.07
CA ARG A 152 31.63 -3.34 -33.43
C ARG A 152 32.13 -2.33 -34.46
N ASP A 153 32.09 -1.05 -34.14
CA ASP A 153 32.59 0.01 -35.01
C ASP A 153 34.10 -0.12 -35.21
N GLU A 154 34.85 -0.36 -34.13
CA GLU A 154 36.30 -0.59 -34.19
C GLU A 154 36.65 -1.81 -35.05
N VAL A 155 35.94 -2.93 -34.88
CA VAL A 155 36.14 -4.13 -35.71
C VAL A 155 35.84 -3.84 -37.18
N THR A 156 34.83 -3.04 -37.47
CA THR A 156 34.49 -2.64 -38.84
C THR A 156 35.60 -1.79 -39.45
N HIS A 157 36.08 -0.78 -38.71
CA HIS A 157 37.19 0.05 -39.13
C HIS A 157 38.47 -0.77 -39.39
N GLN A 158 38.82 -1.69 -38.49
CA GLN A 158 39.99 -2.56 -38.67
C GLN A 158 39.87 -3.46 -39.90
N ARG A 159 38.66 -3.93 -40.23
CA ARG A 159 38.43 -4.70 -41.47
C ARG A 159 38.64 -3.86 -42.72
N GLU A 160 38.20 -2.61 -42.73
CA GLU A 160 38.42 -1.67 -43.85
C GLU A 160 39.91 -1.36 -44.05
N VAL A 161 40.62 -1.06 -42.95
CA VAL A 161 42.07 -0.84 -42.98
C VAL A 161 42.81 -2.09 -43.48
N ALA A 162 42.45 -3.27 -42.98
CA ALA A 162 43.04 -4.52 -43.44
C ALA A 162 42.73 -4.83 -44.91
N SER A 163 41.54 -4.48 -45.40
CA SER A 163 41.17 -4.62 -46.81
C SER A 163 42.04 -3.71 -47.69
N THR A 164 42.17 -2.44 -47.31
CA THR A 164 43.00 -1.46 -48.03
C THR A 164 44.46 -1.89 -48.06
N ALA A 165 45.02 -2.33 -46.94
CA ALA A 165 46.39 -2.83 -46.88
C ALA A 165 46.62 -4.08 -47.74
N ARG A 166 45.63 -4.97 -47.88
CA ARG A 166 45.70 -6.12 -48.79
C ARG A 166 45.69 -5.69 -50.25
N GLU A 167 44.88 -4.71 -50.60
CA GLU A 167 44.80 -4.15 -51.95
C GLU A 167 46.13 -3.48 -52.33
N GLU A 168 46.66 -2.61 -51.47
CA GLU A 168 47.98 -1.98 -51.66
C GLU A 168 49.12 -3.01 -51.77
N ALA A 169 49.09 -4.06 -50.94
CA ALA A 169 50.08 -5.14 -51.03
C ALA A 169 49.96 -5.93 -52.34
N ALA A 170 48.74 -6.15 -52.85
CA ALA A 170 48.52 -6.80 -54.13
C ALA A 170 49.02 -5.92 -55.29
N GLU A 171 48.75 -4.62 -55.26
CA GLU A 171 49.29 -3.67 -56.24
C GLU A 171 50.82 -3.62 -56.22
N ALA A 172 51.43 -3.55 -55.03
CA ALA A 172 52.88 -3.52 -54.88
C ALA A 172 53.53 -4.80 -55.43
N ARG A 173 52.93 -5.97 -55.16
CA ARG A 173 53.36 -7.25 -55.75
C ARG A 173 53.21 -7.27 -57.27
N GLY A 174 52.11 -6.74 -57.80
CA GLY A 174 51.90 -6.61 -59.24
C GLY A 174 52.95 -5.73 -59.92
N LYS A 175 53.25 -4.57 -59.33
CA LYS A 175 54.32 -3.65 -59.79
C LYS A 175 55.69 -4.35 -59.75
N LEU A 176 56.02 -5.04 -58.64
CA LEU A 176 57.27 -5.79 -58.50
C LEU A 176 57.41 -6.84 -59.61
N PHE A 177 56.36 -7.62 -59.88
CA PHE A 177 56.37 -8.64 -60.93
C PHE A 177 56.67 -8.07 -62.32
N VAL A 178 56.11 -6.90 -62.65
CA VAL A 178 56.40 -6.21 -63.92
C VAL A 178 57.88 -5.80 -63.99
N TYR A 179 58.42 -5.24 -62.91
CA TYR A 179 59.84 -4.88 -62.86
C TYR A 179 60.75 -6.10 -62.98
N GLU A 180 60.42 -7.21 -62.32
CA GLU A 180 61.18 -8.46 -62.44
C GLU A 180 61.16 -8.99 -63.88
N GLN A 181 60.01 -8.98 -64.56
CA GLN A 181 59.90 -9.35 -65.98
C GLN A 181 60.78 -8.46 -66.87
N GLN A 182 60.75 -7.14 -66.67
CA GLN A 182 61.59 -6.20 -67.44
C GLN A 182 63.09 -6.42 -67.19
N ALA A 183 63.48 -6.63 -65.93
CA ALA A 183 64.87 -6.93 -65.58
C ALA A 183 65.36 -8.24 -66.22
N THR A 184 64.47 -9.24 -66.34
CA THR A 184 64.79 -10.52 -66.98
C THR A 184 64.83 -10.41 -68.52
N ALA A 185 64.15 -9.42 -69.11
CA ALA A 185 64.18 -9.15 -70.54
C ALA A 185 65.39 -8.29 -71.00
N GLN A 186 65.95 -7.45 -70.14
CA GLN A 186 67.15 -6.64 -70.45
C GLN A 186 68.40 -7.43 -70.88
N PRO A 187 68.75 -8.61 -70.33
CA PRO A 187 69.88 -9.39 -70.84
C PRO A 187 69.65 -9.97 -72.25
N ALA A 188 68.41 -10.00 -72.78
CA ALA A 188 68.15 -10.45 -74.15
C ALA A 188 68.42 -9.35 -75.20
N GLN A 189 68.06 -8.09 -74.91
CA GLN A 189 68.30 -6.95 -75.82
C GLN A 189 69.77 -6.50 -75.88
N ALA A 190 70.57 -6.80 -74.85
CA ALA A 190 72.02 -6.55 -74.89
C ALA A 190 72.77 -7.48 -75.88
N THR A 191 72.12 -8.52 -76.41
CA THR A 191 72.73 -9.48 -77.35
C THR A 191 72.40 -9.21 -78.83
N GLU A 192 71.46 -8.30 -79.14
CA GLU A 192 71.07 -8.01 -80.54
C GLU A 192 71.64 -6.71 -81.12
N SER A 193 72.43 -5.94 -80.36
CA SER A 193 73.03 -4.70 -80.86
C SER A 193 74.55 -4.66 -80.71
N ALA A 194 75.26 -5.48 -81.50
CA ALA A 194 76.58 -5.12 -82.04
C ALA A 194 76.98 -6.02 -83.22
N ALA A 195 76.52 -5.68 -84.42
CA ALA A 195 77.32 -5.79 -85.63
C ALA A 195 76.93 -4.62 -86.55
N PRO A 196 77.90 -3.79 -86.96
CA PRO A 196 78.48 -4.04 -88.29
C PRO A 196 80.01 -3.89 -88.35
N THR A 197 80.62 -4.78 -89.14
CA THR A 197 81.90 -4.60 -89.85
C THR A 197 81.72 -3.51 -90.92
N THR A 198 82.64 -2.59 -91.24
CA THR A 198 84.03 -2.76 -91.71
C THR A 198 84.83 -1.44 -91.68
N ASP A 199 86.12 -1.57 -91.36
CA ASP A 199 87.34 -0.93 -91.90
C ASP A 199 87.49 0.58 -92.11
N GLY A 200 88.63 1.12 -91.62
CA GLY A 200 89.27 2.32 -92.19
C GLY A 200 90.06 3.22 -91.23
N GLU A 201 91.19 2.73 -90.73
CA GLU A 201 92.45 3.42 -90.39
C GLU A 201 92.55 4.82 -89.71
N GLN A 202 93.42 4.80 -88.67
CA GLN A 202 94.51 5.75 -88.37
C GLN A 202 94.26 7.01 -87.50
N SER A 203 94.73 6.89 -86.24
CA SER A 203 95.92 7.60 -85.71
C SER A 203 95.73 8.58 -84.54
N ALA A 204 96.77 8.55 -83.68
CA ALA A 204 97.25 9.55 -82.73
C ALA A 204 96.59 9.69 -81.34
N ALA A 205 97.15 8.92 -80.40
CA ALA A 205 97.90 9.37 -79.21
C ALA A 205 97.41 10.54 -78.33
N THR A 206 97.60 10.32 -77.01
CA THR A 206 97.96 11.28 -75.93
C THR A 206 96.77 11.89 -75.16
N THR A 207 96.70 12.07 -73.84
CA THR A 207 97.31 11.56 -72.59
C THR A 207 96.46 12.16 -71.44
N THR A 208 96.61 11.59 -70.23
CA THR A 208 96.63 12.29 -68.91
C THR A 208 95.30 12.61 -68.18
N THR A 209 95.12 11.90 -67.04
CA THR A 209 94.89 12.42 -65.66
C THR A 209 93.63 13.27 -65.37
N THR A 210 92.94 13.25 -64.23
CA THR A 210 93.29 12.94 -62.83
C THR A 210 91.99 12.98 -62.01
N SER A 211 91.86 12.04 -61.07
CA SER A 211 91.47 12.21 -59.65
C SER A 211 90.49 13.30 -59.16
N LYS A 212 89.41 12.85 -58.48
CA LYS A 212 88.92 13.23 -57.12
C LYS A 212 87.46 12.76 -57.00
N LYS A 213 87.01 11.87 -56.11
CA LYS A 213 87.08 11.70 -54.64
C LYS A 213 86.42 12.81 -53.81
N LYS A 214 85.44 12.34 -53.01
CA LYS A 214 84.84 12.87 -51.77
C LYS A 214 83.82 14.00 -51.94
N ALA A 215 82.74 14.08 -51.17
CA ALA A 215 82.32 13.38 -49.95
C ALA A 215 80.79 13.32 -49.92
#